data_AF-A0A8K0XHP8-F1
#
_entry.id   AF-A0A8K0XHP8-F1
#
_cell.length_a   1.000
_cell.length_b   1.000
_cell.length_c   1.000
_cell.angle_alpha   90.00
_cell.angle_beta   90.00
_cell.angle_gamma   90.00
#
_symmetry.space_group_name_H-M   'P 1'
#
loop_
_entity.id
_entity.type
_entity.pdbx_description
1 polymer ?
#
loop_
_entity_poly.entity_id
_entity_poly.type
_entity_poly.pdbx_seq_one_letter_code
_entity_poly.pdbx_strand_id
1 'polypeptide(L)'
;QAKVQTLMCYMGIGDTFTPFHKDLCASSGHNLMCYTEKGGSSYWFMTKTSDAPQVASYFHDLGHELDLETHVVTIDELAKAPFDVYIGEQALGDLVLVPPRSCHQVINNGGITIKTSWSRMSLEGLQVALWHELPIYHRVCRSEIYKVKSNIYHALQHYTDTANKLSGANSEQDRAVSIEKLKQLFALFDDVLAEEFSTMRDSMSHISRSGSGHNDDMTCDFCAADIFQSFFECESCAPSSSSRSSQDVITLGDGLILCPLCYVEGRTCRCGNMEPVQCRPFNDLLQARDKAMQVIRDADNSFTKDHVRLSEHPSRLLSNQHAGVFEAACKLHQQRQSCRVTSGGAHLVEWSAAVPCKSCHSSRCYTHLLQSNSVHSIEAIFISERHEGGAGWHRHHRDNTHKFRSYERRIVEDEKCGVRPDMLLRLAYLAKKYDICRVVNAELTKYGWYDRYVQLIGVPVSARIYFPIFFSLSPM
;
A
#
# COMPACT_ATOMS: atom_id res chain seq x y z
N GLN A 1 5.28 25.36 -13.08
CA GLN A 1 6.36 24.47 -13.56
C GLN A 1 6.34 23.23 -12.67
N ALA A 2 6.14 22.02 -13.22
CA ALA A 2 6.12 20.81 -12.40
C ALA A 2 7.57 20.47 -11.99
N LYS A 3 7.86 20.51 -10.69
CA LYS A 3 9.18 20.12 -10.15
C LYS A 3 9.25 18.59 -10.11
N VAL A 4 10.29 18.00 -10.68
CA VAL A 4 10.52 16.55 -10.61
C VAL A 4 10.84 16.19 -9.16
N GLN A 5 10.03 15.33 -8.55
CA GLN A 5 10.23 14.91 -7.15
C GLN A 5 11.36 13.88 -7.01
N THR A 6 11.55 13.01 -8.00
CA THR A 6 12.63 12.03 -8.04
C THR A 6 13.22 11.98 -9.44
N LEU A 7 14.48 12.42 -9.55
CA LEU A 7 15.31 12.30 -10.75
C LEU A 7 16.47 11.39 -10.41
N MET A 8 16.63 10.31 -11.16
CA MET A 8 17.70 9.33 -10.96
C MET A 8 18.66 9.37 -12.14
N CYS A 9 19.95 9.21 -11.85
CA CYS A 9 20.99 9.04 -12.85
C CYS A 9 21.59 7.64 -12.67
N TYR A 10 21.53 6.84 -13.73
CA TYR A 10 22.12 5.51 -13.77
C TYR A 10 23.38 5.55 -14.62
N MET A 11 24.49 5.09 -14.06
CA MET A 11 25.72 4.83 -14.80
C MET A 11 25.97 3.32 -14.82
N GLY A 12 25.94 2.73 -16.01
CA GLY A 12 26.13 1.29 -16.19
C GLY A 12 27.27 1.00 -17.15
N ILE A 13 28.13 0.04 -16.79
CA ILE A 13 29.07 -0.56 -17.74
C ILE A 13 28.38 -1.72 -18.48
N GLY A 14 28.94 -2.17 -19.62
CA GLY A 14 28.46 -3.38 -20.29
C GLY A 14 28.35 -4.57 -19.33
N ASP A 15 27.34 -5.41 -19.57
CA ASP A 15 27.00 -6.58 -18.75
C ASP A 15 26.60 -6.23 -17.31
N THR A 16 26.02 -5.04 -17.10
CA THR A 16 25.28 -4.72 -15.87
C THR A 16 23.79 -4.89 -16.09
N PHE A 17 23.13 -5.39 -15.05
CA PHE A 17 21.73 -5.83 -15.10
C PHE A 17 20.92 -5.07 -14.06
N THR A 18 19.76 -4.57 -14.48
CA THR A 18 18.67 -4.19 -13.58
C THR A 18 17.73 -5.39 -13.46
N PRO A 19 17.51 -5.94 -12.25
CA PRO A 19 16.55 -7.03 -12.02
C PRO A 19 15.15 -6.76 -12.58
N PHE A 20 14.40 -7.82 -12.81
CA PHE A 20 13.03 -7.69 -13.29
C PHE A 20 12.15 -7.10 -12.19
N HIS A 21 11.42 -6.04 -12.50
CA HIS A 21 10.62 -5.31 -11.51
C HIS A 21 9.47 -4.53 -12.16
N LYS A 22 8.62 -3.92 -11.32
CA LYS A 22 7.64 -2.90 -11.71
C LYS A 22 8.09 -1.54 -11.17
N ASP A 23 7.86 -0.48 -11.93
CA ASP A 23 8.01 0.88 -11.39
C ASP A 23 7.13 1.10 -10.16
N LEU A 24 7.65 1.91 -9.22
CA LEU A 24 7.03 2.12 -7.92
C LEU A 24 5.64 2.73 -8.02
N CYS A 25 4.73 2.25 -7.16
CA CYS A 25 3.36 2.73 -6.98
C CYS A 25 2.58 2.86 -8.31
N ALA A 26 2.73 1.90 -9.23
CA ALA A 26 2.08 1.93 -10.56
C ALA A 26 2.31 3.24 -11.33
N SER A 27 3.44 3.91 -11.11
CA SER A 27 3.84 5.06 -11.91
C SER A 27 4.28 4.65 -13.31
N SER A 28 4.29 5.61 -14.25
CA SER A 28 4.98 5.44 -15.53
C SER A 28 6.43 5.87 -15.38
N GLY A 29 7.36 5.00 -15.75
CA GLY A 29 8.77 5.34 -15.85
C GLY A 29 9.13 6.00 -17.18
N HIS A 30 10.04 6.96 -17.12
CA HIS A 30 10.69 7.54 -18.30
C HIS A 30 12.19 7.39 -18.15
N ASN A 31 12.86 6.93 -19.20
CA ASN A 31 14.29 6.71 -19.19
C ASN A 31 14.93 7.24 -20.48
N LEU A 32 15.76 8.27 -20.36
CA LEU A 32 16.47 8.88 -21.47
C LEU A 32 17.93 8.43 -21.46
N MET A 33 18.40 7.85 -22.56
CA MET A 33 19.81 7.56 -22.75
C MET A 33 20.57 8.84 -23.08
N CYS A 34 21.33 9.36 -22.12
CA CYS A 34 22.00 10.66 -22.22
C CYS A 34 23.44 10.55 -22.72
N TYR A 35 24.11 9.42 -22.49
CA TYR A 35 25.47 9.21 -22.94
C TYR A 35 25.74 7.73 -23.19
N THR A 36 26.55 7.45 -24.19
CA THR A 36 27.08 6.12 -24.47
C THR A 36 28.57 6.24 -24.83
N GLU A 37 29.39 5.32 -24.32
CA GLU A 37 30.78 5.17 -24.72
C GLU A 37 30.87 4.07 -25.80
N LYS A 38 31.61 4.33 -26.89
CA LYS A 38 31.94 3.33 -27.93
C LYS A 38 30.72 2.56 -28.47
N GLY A 39 29.57 3.23 -28.58
CA GLY A 39 28.33 2.62 -29.09
C GLY A 39 27.64 1.70 -28.08
N GLY A 40 27.87 1.88 -26.77
CA GLY A 40 27.11 1.19 -25.74
C GLY A 40 25.60 1.41 -25.88
N SER A 41 24.80 0.42 -25.53
CA SER A 41 23.34 0.45 -25.64
C SER A 41 22.70 -0.31 -24.48
N SER A 42 21.36 -0.40 -24.48
CA SER A 42 20.65 -1.15 -23.45
C SER A 42 19.47 -1.91 -24.01
N TYR A 43 19.39 -3.19 -23.68
CA TYR A 43 18.26 -4.03 -24.02
C TYR A 43 17.23 -4.00 -22.89
N TRP A 44 16.01 -3.62 -23.25
CA TRP A 44 14.84 -3.62 -22.40
C TRP A 44 14.01 -4.85 -22.71
N PHE A 45 13.65 -5.61 -21.67
CA PHE A 45 12.73 -6.72 -21.74
C PHE A 45 11.50 -6.30 -20.95
N MET A 46 10.34 -6.21 -21.59
CA MET A 46 9.13 -5.62 -21.00
C MET A 46 7.91 -6.48 -21.26
N THR A 47 6.94 -6.46 -20.35
CA THR A 47 5.64 -7.13 -20.53
C THR A 47 4.51 -6.13 -20.74
N LYS A 48 3.34 -6.61 -21.16
CA LYS A 48 2.11 -5.79 -21.09
C LYS A 48 1.79 -5.47 -19.62
N THR A 49 1.20 -4.30 -19.38
CA THR A 49 0.64 -3.91 -18.07
C THR A 49 -0.33 -4.96 -17.52
N SER A 50 -1.18 -5.52 -18.37
CA SER A 50 -2.18 -6.54 -17.99
C SER A 50 -1.56 -7.85 -17.53
N ASP A 51 -0.31 -8.12 -17.88
CA ASP A 51 0.31 -9.41 -17.60
C ASP A 51 0.98 -9.42 -16.21
N ALA A 52 1.05 -8.28 -15.52
CA ALA A 52 1.65 -8.16 -14.19
C ALA A 52 1.22 -9.24 -13.17
N PRO A 53 -0.08 -9.64 -13.07
CA PRO A 53 -0.48 -10.70 -12.14
C PRO A 53 0.07 -12.08 -12.55
N GLN A 54 0.20 -12.32 -13.86
CA GLN A 54 0.75 -13.56 -14.42
C GLN A 54 2.28 -13.60 -14.25
N VAL A 55 2.96 -12.47 -14.46
CA VAL A 55 4.40 -12.32 -14.19
C VAL A 55 4.69 -12.60 -12.71
N ALA A 56 3.95 -11.98 -11.78
CA ALA A 56 4.13 -12.24 -10.35
C ALA A 56 3.95 -13.73 -9.99
N SER A 57 2.95 -14.40 -10.58
CA SER A 57 2.73 -15.83 -10.36
C SER A 57 3.86 -16.69 -10.93
N TYR A 58 4.39 -16.33 -12.09
CA TYR A 58 5.56 -17.00 -12.67
C TYR A 58 6.81 -16.82 -11.80
N PHE A 59 7.02 -15.63 -11.21
CA PHE A 59 8.12 -15.41 -10.27
C PHE A 59 7.98 -16.27 -9.02
N HIS A 60 6.76 -16.45 -8.51
CA HIS A 60 6.49 -17.39 -7.42
C HIS A 60 6.84 -18.82 -7.81
N ASP A 61 6.52 -19.26 -9.03
CA ASP A 61 6.93 -20.58 -9.55
C ASP A 61 8.46 -20.73 -9.66
N LEU A 62 9.18 -19.63 -9.90
CA LEU A 62 10.64 -19.58 -9.87
C LEU A 62 11.22 -19.47 -8.44
N GLY A 63 10.39 -19.32 -7.40
CA GLY A 63 10.82 -19.15 -6.02
C GLY A 63 11.30 -17.74 -5.67
N HIS A 64 10.92 -16.74 -6.48
CA HIS A 64 11.27 -15.33 -6.28
C HIS A 64 10.02 -14.47 -6.06
N GLU A 65 10.21 -13.34 -5.36
CA GLU A 65 9.18 -12.30 -5.26
C GLU A 65 9.53 -11.16 -6.21
N LEU A 66 8.65 -10.91 -7.20
CA LEU A 66 8.83 -9.89 -8.23
C LEU A 66 9.05 -8.51 -7.61
N ASP A 67 8.26 -8.18 -6.58
CA ASP A 67 8.28 -6.87 -5.94
C ASP A 67 9.50 -6.64 -5.02
N LEU A 68 10.36 -7.64 -4.83
CA LEU A 68 11.62 -7.48 -4.10
C LEU A 68 12.84 -7.17 -5.00
N GLU A 69 12.67 -7.22 -6.32
CA GLU A 69 13.70 -6.83 -7.31
C GLU A 69 15.02 -7.61 -7.14
N THR A 70 14.94 -8.90 -6.76
CA THR A 70 16.12 -9.71 -6.41
C THR A 70 16.58 -10.67 -7.52
N HIS A 71 15.82 -10.80 -8.61
CA HIS A 71 16.10 -11.79 -9.65
C HIS A 71 16.27 -11.13 -11.02
N VAL A 72 17.39 -11.44 -11.67
CA VAL A 72 17.59 -11.16 -13.11
C VAL A 72 17.19 -12.41 -13.86
N VAL A 73 16.13 -12.30 -14.66
CA VAL A 73 15.57 -13.45 -15.37
C VAL A 73 16.43 -13.75 -16.59
N THR A 74 16.80 -15.02 -16.73
CA THR A 74 17.56 -15.53 -17.87
C THR A 74 16.69 -15.62 -19.12
N ILE A 75 17.32 -15.65 -20.29
CA ILE A 75 16.61 -15.84 -21.56
C ILE A 75 15.88 -17.19 -21.59
N ASP A 76 16.46 -18.25 -21.02
CA ASP A 76 15.84 -19.58 -20.96
C ASP A 76 14.60 -19.62 -20.05
N GLU A 77 14.57 -18.82 -18.99
CA GLU A 77 13.38 -18.64 -18.15
C GLU A 77 12.32 -17.83 -18.93
N LEU A 78 12.69 -16.67 -19.51
CA LEU A 78 11.75 -15.87 -20.31
C LEU A 78 11.16 -16.66 -21.48
N ALA A 79 11.93 -17.54 -22.12
CA ALA A 79 11.45 -18.41 -23.19
C ALA A 79 10.40 -19.45 -22.74
N LYS A 80 10.32 -19.75 -21.44
CA LYS A 80 9.33 -20.65 -20.83
C LYS A 80 8.16 -19.88 -20.19
N ALA A 81 8.24 -18.56 -20.13
CA ALA A 81 7.23 -17.74 -19.48
C ALA A 81 5.88 -17.85 -20.22
N PRO A 82 4.75 -17.87 -19.50
CA PRO A 82 3.43 -18.01 -20.10
C PRO A 82 2.85 -16.67 -20.63
N PHE A 83 3.70 -15.69 -20.94
CA PHE A 83 3.35 -14.34 -21.37
C PHE A 83 4.36 -13.81 -22.40
N ASP A 84 3.94 -12.79 -23.16
CA ASP A 84 4.80 -12.16 -24.17
C ASP A 84 5.84 -11.24 -23.51
N VAL A 85 7.08 -11.29 -24.02
CA VAL A 85 8.15 -10.37 -23.65
C VAL A 85 8.56 -9.56 -24.88
N TYR A 86 8.45 -8.24 -24.77
CA TYR A 86 8.86 -7.28 -25.79
C TYR A 86 10.31 -6.90 -25.53
N ILE A 87 11.15 -7.02 -26.56
CA ILE A 87 12.57 -6.70 -26.47
C ILE A 87 12.87 -5.49 -27.35
N GLY A 88 13.45 -4.46 -26.76
CA GLY A 88 13.85 -3.23 -27.47
C GLY A 88 15.27 -2.84 -27.12
N GLU A 89 16.01 -2.33 -28.10
CA GLU A 89 17.32 -1.71 -27.88
C GLU A 89 17.15 -0.20 -27.72
N GLN A 90 17.76 0.36 -26.69
CA GLN A 90 17.82 1.80 -26.42
C GLN A 90 19.24 2.29 -26.74
N ALA A 91 19.35 3.16 -27.73
CA ALA A 91 20.58 3.84 -28.13
C ALA A 91 20.64 5.28 -27.62
N LEU A 92 21.75 5.98 -27.88
CA LEU A 92 21.94 7.37 -27.46
C LEU A 92 20.83 8.28 -28.01
N GLY A 93 20.19 9.04 -27.11
CA GLY A 93 19.11 9.96 -27.45
C GLY A 93 17.71 9.34 -27.37
N ASP A 94 17.60 8.02 -27.25
CA ASP A 94 16.30 7.34 -27.14
C ASP A 94 15.66 7.54 -25.76
N LEU A 95 14.36 7.86 -25.78
CA LEU A 95 13.50 7.90 -24.61
C LEU A 95 12.64 6.64 -24.56
N VAL A 96 12.87 5.80 -23.56
CA VAL A 96 12.01 4.66 -23.24
C VAL A 96 10.90 5.10 -22.30
N LEU A 97 9.67 4.77 -22.64
CA LEU A 97 8.49 4.99 -21.81
C LEU A 97 8.04 3.63 -21.25
N VAL A 98 8.06 3.50 -19.93
CA VAL A 98 7.61 2.30 -19.22
C VAL A 98 6.16 2.51 -18.78
N PRO A 99 5.21 1.72 -19.33
CA PRO A 99 3.82 1.80 -18.91
C PRO A 99 3.64 1.37 -17.44
N PRO A 100 2.61 1.90 -16.73
CA PRO A 100 2.28 1.46 -15.38
C PRO A 100 2.21 -0.06 -15.26
N ARG A 101 2.84 -0.63 -14.23
CA ARG A 101 2.90 -2.08 -13.94
C ARG A 101 3.48 -2.96 -15.05
N SER A 102 4.03 -2.39 -16.12
CA SER A 102 4.84 -3.16 -17.06
C SER A 102 6.04 -3.71 -16.30
N CYS A 103 6.15 -5.03 -16.26
CA CYS A 103 7.25 -5.69 -15.58
C CYS A 103 8.43 -5.71 -16.54
N HIS A 104 9.60 -5.31 -16.08
CA HIS A 104 10.73 -5.11 -16.97
C HIS A 104 12.09 -5.34 -16.32
N GLN A 105 13.07 -5.75 -17.13
CA GLN A 105 14.49 -5.78 -16.79
C GLN A 105 15.30 -5.07 -17.88
N VAL A 106 16.50 -4.62 -17.50
CA VAL A 106 17.39 -3.87 -18.40
C VAL A 106 18.78 -4.47 -18.37
N ILE A 107 19.38 -4.67 -19.54
CA ILE A 107 20.73 -5.20 -19.71
C ILE A 107 21.55 -4.17 -20.48
N ASN A 108 22.61 -3.64 -19.88
CA ASN A 108 23.53 -2.75 -20.58
C ASN A 108 24.49 -3.58 -21.44
N ASN A 109 24.72 -3.15 -22.67
CA ASN A 109 25.56 -3.84 -23.63
C ASN A 109 26.67 -2.92 -24.15
N GLY A 110 27.87 -3.47 -24.34
CA GLY A 110 29.01 -2.73 -24.88
C GLY A 110 29.69 -1.80 -23.87
N GLY A 111 29.88 -0.53 -24.24
CA GLY A 111 30.58 0.45 -23.40
C GLY A 111 29.73 1.01 -22.24
N ILE A 112 30.21 2.09 -21.62
CA ILE A 112 29.48 2.82 -20.58
C ILE A 112 28.19 3.41 -21.14
N THR A 113 27.11 3.35 -20.37
CA THR A 113 25.84 4.04 -20.63
C THR A 113 25.50 4.93 -19.44
N ILE A 114 24.95 6.12 -19.71
CA ILE A 114 24.41 7.00 -18.67
C ILE A 114 22.97 7.35 -19.04
N LYS A 115 22.05 7.09 -18.12
CA LYS A 115 20.62 7.30 -18.30
C LYS A 115 20.07 8.22 -17.24
N THR A 116 19.20 9.14 -17.65
CA THR A 116 18.39 9.93 -16.72
C THR A 116 17.00 9.34 -16.67
N SER A 117 16.48 9.11 -15.46
CA SER A 117 15.18 8.47 -15.25
C SER A 117 14.32 9.26 -14.27
N TRP A 118 13.02 9.32 -14.53
CA TRP A 118 12.05 9.91 -13.62
C TRP A 118 10.69 9.22 -13.81
N SER A 119 9.82 9.37 -12.82
CA SER A 119 8.49 8.77 -12.86
C SER A 119 7.40 9.83 -12.97
N ARG A 120 6.26 9.42 -13.53
CA ARG A 120 5.03 10.23 -13.59
C ARG A 120 3.87 9.46 -12.99
N MET A 121 3.18 10.11 -12.07
CA MET A 121 1.95 9.59 -11.48
C MET A 121 0.72 10.20 -12.18
N SER A 122 -0.14 9.36 -12.77
CA SER A 122 -1.45 9.79 -13.29
C SER A 122 -2.56 9.49 -12.28
N LEU A 123 -3.80 9.93 -12.54
CA LEU A 123 -4.94 9.59 -11.68
C LEU A 123 -5.25 8.09 -11.73
N GLU A 124 -5.16 7.50 -12.92
CA GLU A 124 -5.28 6.05 -13.11
C GLU A 124 -4.15 5.31 -12.39
N GLY A 125 -2.92 5.86 -12.41
CA GLY A 125 -1.80 5.36 -11.63
C GLY A 125 -2.09 5.36 -10.13
N LEU A 126 -2.60 6.46 -9.57
CA LEU A 126 -3.00 6.54 -8.15
C LEU A 126 -4.08 5.51 -7.79
N GLN A 127 -5.09 5.37 -8.65
CA GLN A 127 -6.15 4.38 -8.48
C GLN A 127 -5.60 2.96 -8.42
N VAL A 128 -4.79 2.59 -9.42
CA VAL A 128 -4.19 1.27 -9.51
C VAL A 128 -3.23 1.01 -8.36
N ALA A 129 -2.45 2.02 -7.97
CA ALA A 129 -1.53 1.93 -6.85
C ALA A 129 -2.28 1.63 -5.55
N LEU A 130 -3.30 2.43 -5.22
CA LEU A 130 -4.09 2.30 -3.99
C LEU A 130 -4.71 0.91 -3.86
N TRP A 131 -5.34 0.41 -4.92
CA TRP A 131 -6.13 -0.83 -4.84
C TRP A 131 -5.31 -2.11 -5.07
N HIS A 132 -4.25 -2.06 -5.88
CA HIS A 132 -3.57 -3.26 -6.34
C HIS A 132 -2.11 -3.35 -5.93
N GLU A 133 -1.37 -2.24 -5.84
CA GLU A 133 0.07 -2.27 -5.52
C GLU A 133 0.36 -2.07 -4.03
N LEU A 134 -0.20 -1.06 -3.36
CA LEU A 134 0.08 -0.81 -1.94
C LEU A 134 -0.26 -2.02 -1.05
N PRO A 135 -1.36 -2.75 -1.26
CA PRO A 135 -1.63 -3.96 -0.49
C PRO A 135 -0.58 -5.07 -0.72
N ILE A 136 0.03 -5.15 -1.92
CA ILE A 136 1.15 -6.07 -2.17
C ILE A 136 2.39 -5.58 -1.43
N TYR A 137 2.69 -4.28 -1.51
CA TYR A 137 3.86 -3.65 -0.87
C TYR A 137 3.85 -3.89 0.64
N HIS A 138 2.68 -3.78 1.27
CA HIS A 138 2.50 -4.10 2.69
C HIS A 138 2.84 -5.55 3.04
N ARG A 139 2.48 -6.51 2.17
CA ARG A 139 2.75 -7.93 2.38
C ARG A 139 4.21 -8.30 2.17
N VAL A 140 4.84 -7.78 1.12
CA VAL A 140 6.26 -8.05 0.81
C VAL A 140 7.23 -7.11 1.53
N CYS A 141 6.71 -6.07 2.17
CA CYS A 141 7.46 -5.03 2.88
C CYS A 141 8.33 -4.17 1.95
N ARG A 142 7.76 -3.79 0.81
CA ARG A 142 8.34 -2.85 -0.16
C ARG A 142 7.99 -1.42 0.23
N SER A 143 8.99 -0.53 0.24
CA SER A 143 8.80 0.87 0.62
C SER A 143 7.89 1.62 -0.35
N GLU A 144 6.96 2.40 0.19
CA GLU A 144 6.13 3.32 -0.57
C GLU A 144 6.83 4.68 -0.71
N ILE A 145 7.38 4.97 -1.89
CA ILE A 145 8.15 6.21 -2.12
C ILE A 145 7.25 7.40 -2.50
N TYR A 146 6.13 7.15 -3.20
CA TYR A 146 5.32 8.20 -3.82
C TYR A 146 4.06 8.59 -3.03
N LYS A 147 3.92 8.17 -1.77
CA LYS A 147 2.87 8.62 -0.84
C LYS A 147 1.50 8.79 -1.48
N VAL A 148 0.96 7.68 -1.97
CA VAL A 148 -0.23 7.64 -2.85
C VAL A 148 -1.42 8.31 -2.18
N LYS A 149 -1.64 8.05 -0.88
CA LYS A 149 -2.74 8.65 -0.11
C LYS A 149 -2.62 10.17 0.02
N SER A 150 -1.41 10.69 0.32
CA SER A 150 -1.14 12.13 0.32
C SER A 150 -1.36 12.76 -1.05
N ASN A 151 -0.90 12.11 -2.12
CA ASN A 151 -1.10 12.60 -3.48
C ASN A 151 -2.59 12.67 -3.87
N ILE A 152 -3.40 11.67 -3.48
CA ILE A 152 -4.86 11.71 -3.67
C ILE A 152 -5.47 12.91 -2.93
N TYR A 153 -5.13 13.08 -1.65
CA TYR A 153 -5.65 14.16 -0.82
C TYR A 153 -5.30 15.55 -1.38
N HIS A 154 -4.04 15.79 -1.71
CA HIS A 154 -3.60 17.09 -2.22
C HIS A 154 -4.11 17.35 -3.65
N ALA A 155 -4.21 16.33 -4.50
CA ALA A 155 -4.82 16.47 -5.80
C ALA A 155 -6.31 16.83 -5.68
N LEU A 156 -7.05 16.19 -4.76
CA LEU A 156 -8.45 16.51 -4.47
C LEU A 156 -8.61 18.00 -4.09
N GLN A 157 -7.78 18.48 -3.15
CA GLN A 157 -7.80 19.89 -2.74
C GLN A 157 -7.48 20.83 -3.90
N HIS A 158 -6.44 20.52 -4.68
CA HIS A 158 -6.03 21.30 -5.84
C HIS A 158 -7.15 21.43 -6.88
N TYR A 159 -7.79 20.33 -7.27
CA TYR A 159 -8.87 20.36 -8.26
C TYR A 159 -10.15 20.97 -7.70
N THR A 160 -10.41 20.84 -6.39
CA THR A 160 -11.51 21.57 -5.70
C THR A 160 -11.32 23.08 -5.81
N ASP A 161 -10.12 23.57 -5.50
CA ASP A 161 -9.82 25.00 -5.57
C ASP A 161 -9.77 25.53 -7.01
N THR A 162 -9.24 24.72 -7.94
CA THR A 162 -9.18 25.05 -9.36
C THR A 162 -10.58 25.16 -9.97
N ALA A 163 -11.44 24.18 -9.72
CA ALA A 163 -12.82 24.20 -10.22
C ALA A 163 -13.64 25.37 -9.66
N ASN A 164 -13.39 25.79 -8.41
CA ASN A 164 -13.99 26.99 -7.83
C ASN A 164 -13.53 28.29 -8.52
N LYS A 165 -12.22 28.40 -8.80
CA LYS A 165 -11.63 29.59 -9.43
C LYS A 165 -12.04 29.77 -10.90
N LEU A 166 -12.32 28.68 -11.61
CA LEU A 166 -12.69 28.68 -13.04
C LEU A 166 -14.17 29.02 -13.30
N SER A 167 -14.80 29.81 -12.44
CA SER A 167 -16.20 30.24 -12.57
C SER A 167 -16.33 31.39 -13.59
N GLY A 168 -16.63 31.07 -14.85
CA GLY A 168 -16.84 32.04 -15.94
C GLY A 168 -17.00 31.40 -17.33
N ALA A 169 -17.62 32.09 -18.28
CA ALA A 169 -17.96 31.55 -19.61
C ALA A 169 -16.72 31.14 -20.45
N ASN A 170 -15.58 31.82 -20.27
CA ASN A 170 -14.35 31.51 -21.01
C ASN A 170 -13.54 30.35 -20.43
N SER A 171 -13.94 29.80 -19.28
CA SER A 171 -13.21 28.73 -18.55
C SER A 171 -14.05 27.48 -18.32
N GLU A 172 -15.19 27.35 -19.00
CA GLU A 172 -16.14 26.26 -18.80
C GLU A 172 -15.53 24.88 -19.11
N GLN A 173 -14.76 24.78 -20.20
CA GLN A 173 -14.08 23.53 -20.58
C GLN A 173 -13.03 23.09 -19.53
N ASP A 174 -12.18 24.01 -19.08
CA ASP A 174 -11.16 23.72 -18.07
C ASP A 174 -11.77 23.38 -16.72
N ARG A 175 -12.90 24.03 -16.38
CA ARG A 175 -13.70 23.70 -15.20
C ARG A 175 -14.28 22.29 -15.33
N ALA A 176 -14.86 21.92 -16.46
CA ALA A 176 -15.42 20.59 -16.70
C ALA A 176 -14.34 19.49 -16.56
N VAL A 177 -13.15 19.69 -17.14
CA VAL A 177 -12.01 18.77 -16.98
C VAL A 177 -11.60 18.66 -15.50
N SER A 178 -11.58 19.77 -14.77
CA SER A 178 -11.26 19.76 -13.33
C SER A 178 -12.31 19.01 -12.51
N ILE A 179 -13.59 19.16 -12.85
CA ILE A 179 -14.70 18.45 -12.18
C ILE A 179 -14.62 16.94 -12.43
N GLU A 180 -14.35 16.49 -13.65
CA GLU A 180 -14.23 15.06 -13.94
C GLU A 180 -13.05 14.41 -13.19
N LYS A 181 -11.90 15.10 -13.13
CA LYS A 181 -10.77 14.66 -12.30
C LYS A 181 -11.14 14.64 -10.81
N LEU A 182 -11.89 15.64 -10.35
CA LEU A 182 -12.33 15.75 -8.97
C LEU A 182 -13.28 14.60 -8.59
N LYS A 183 -14.19 14.18 -9.47
CA LYS A 183 -15.06 13.01 -9.28
C LYS A 183 -14.27 11.72 -9.09
N GLN A 184 -13.22 11.49 -9.89
CA GLN A 184 -12.35 10.33 -9.74
C GLN A 184 -11.61 10.36 -8.39
N LEU A 185 -11.00 11.50 -8.06
CA LEU A 185 -10.28 11.69 -6.79
C LEU A 185 -11.21 11.57 -5.58
N PHE A 186 -12.46 12.00 -5.70
CA PHE A 186 -13.46 11.91 -4.64
C PHE A 186 -13.75 10.46 -4.26
N ALA A 187 -13.94 9.58 -5.25
CA ALA A 187 -14.12 8.15 -5.01
C ALA A 187 -12.88 7.50 -4.35
N LEU A 188 -11.68 7.85 -4.83
CA LEU A 188 -10.42 7.38 -4.22
C LEU A 188 -10.26 7.88 -2.78
N PHE A 189 -10.61 9.14 -2.52
CA PHE A 189 -10.49 9.71 -1.19
C PHE A 189 -11.50 9.12 -0.21
N ASP A 190 -12.70 8.74 -0.65
CA ASP A 190 -13.65 7.98 0.19
C ASP A 190 -13.05 6.64 0.65
N ASP A 191 -12.30 5.94 -0.21
CA ASP A 191 -11.57 4.73 0.19
C ASP A 191 -10.46 5.02 1.19
N VAL A 192 -9.67 6.07 0.96
CA VAL A 192 -8.62 6.50 1.90
C VAL A 192 -9.22 6.84 3.26
N LEU A 193 -10.29 7.64 3.30
CA LEU A 193 -10.99 7.99 4.54
C LEU A 193 -11.51 6.75 5.25
N ALA A 194 -12.07 5.78 4.53
CA ALA A 194 -12.62 4.58 5.13
C ALA A 194 -11.54 3.66 5.72
N GLU A 195 -10.34 3.61 5.13
CA GLU A 195 -9.20 2.90 5.71
C GLU A 195 -8.68 3.55 6.99
N GLU A 196 -8.68 4.88 7.05
CA GLU A 196 -8.10 5.69 8.13
C GLU A 196 -9.09 6.06 9.24
N PHE A 197 -10.37 5.73 9.08
CA PHE A 197 -11.41 6.11 10.03
C PHE A 197 -11.47 5.19 11.25
N SER A 198 -11.71 5.78 12.41
CA SER A 198 -12.15 5.08 13.62
C SER A 198 -13.24 5.85 14.37
N THR A 199 -14.15 5.10 15.00
CA THR A 199 -15.13 5.65 15.95
C THR A 199 -14.48 6.25 17.19
N MET A 200 -13.25 5.83 17.53
CA MET A 200 -12.47 6.32 18.67
C MET A 200 -11.60 7.54 18.36
N ARG A 201 -11.67 8.10 17.14
CA ARG A 201 -10.78 9.20 16.69
C ARG A 201 -10.75 10.43 17.61
N ASP A 202 -11.88 10.71 18.28
CA ASP A 202 -12.03 11.91 19.12
C ASP A 202 -11.26 11.79 20.45
N SER A 203 -10.85 10.57 20.85
CA SER A 203 -10.03 10.33 22.05
C SER A 203 -8.54 10.13 21.77
N MET A 204 -8.13 10.12 20.50
CA MET A 204 -6.73 9.86 20.11
C MET A 204 -5.88 11.13 20.20
N SER A 205 -4.58 10.95 20.46
CA SER A 205 -3.60 12.03 20.35
C SER A 205 -3.35 12.39 18.87
N HIS A 206 -2.98 13.65 18.65
CA HIS A 206 -2.63 14.18 17.33
C HIS A 206 -1.22 14.77 17.33
N ILE A 207 -0.41 14.47 16.31
CA ILE A 207 0.92 15.10 16.14
C ILE A 207 0.76 16.60 15.87
N SER A 208 -0.12 16.94 14.94
CA SER A 208 -0.34 18.30 14.47
C SER A 208 -1.72 18.81 14.87
N ARG A 209 -1.84 20.13 15.04
CA ARG A 209 -3.11 20.80 15.34
C ARG A 209 -3.89 21.05 14.04
N SER A 210 -5.22 21.17 14.15
CA SER A 210 -6.05 21.52 13.00
C SER A 210 -5.57 22.81 12.31
N GLY A 211 -5.48 22.76 10.99
CA GLY A 211 -5.03 23.89 10.15
C GLY A 211 -3.53 24.19 10.18
N SER A 212 -2.70 23.39 10.86
CA SER A 212 -1.25 23.50 10.78
C SER A 212 -0.67 22.70 9.61
N GLY A 213 0.53 23.08 9.14
CA GLY A 213 1.26 22.28 8.17
C GLY A 213 1.62 20.93 8.76
N HIS A 214 1.36 19.86 8.01
CA HIS A 214 1.67 18.49 8.43
C HIS A 214 2.94 18.00 7.71
N ASN A 215 3.80 17.29 8.45
CA ASN A 215 4.93 16.60 7.86
C ASN A 215 4.51 15.16 7.53
N ASP A 216 4.45 14.85 6.25
CA ASP A 216 4.06 13.53 5.74
C ASP A 216 5.22 12.52 5.75
N ASP A 217 6.39 12.84 6.33
CA ASP A 217 7.59 11.98 6.29
C ASP A 217 7.62 10.91 7.39
N MET A 218 6.54 10.15 7.56
CA MET A 218 6.48 9.02 8.50
C MET A 218 6.22 7.72 7.76
N THR A 219 6.91 6.65 8.18
CA THR A 219 6.75 5.33 7.59
C THR A 219 6.61 4.26 8.67
N CYS A 220 5.96 3.15 8.30
CA CYS A 220 5.83 1.99 9.16
C CYS A 220 7.18 1.29 9.36
N ASP A 221 7.60 1.11 10.61
CA ASP A 221 8.84 0.41 11.00
C ASP A 221 8.85 -1.09 10.69
N PHE A 222 7.72 -1.66 10.24
CA PHE A 222 7.66 -3.05 9.79
C PHE A 222 7.73 -3.18 8.27
N CYS A 223 6.83 -2.49 7.55
CA CYS A 223 6.62 -2.71 6.12
C CYS A 223 7.02 -1.52 5.23
N ALA A 224 7.54 -0.42 5.79
CA ALA A 224 7.87 0.83 5.08
C ALA A 224 6.70 1.45 4.28
N ALA A 225 5.45 1.14 4.65
CA ALA A 225 4.30 1.87 4.11
C ALA A 225 4.30 3.31 4.64
N ASP A 226 3.83 4.24 3.81
CA ASP A 226 3.63 5.64 4.21
C ASP A 226 2.54 5.75 5.29
N ILE A 227 2.73 6.64 6.26
CA ILE A 227 1.75 6.94 7.30
C ILE A 227 1.04 8.25 6.95
N PHE A 228 -0.08 8.13 6.25
CA PHE A 228 -0.86 9.29 5.82
C PHE A 228 -1.66 9.98 6.95
N GLN A 229 -2.25 9.17 7.84
CA GLN A 229 -3.19 9.69 8.85
C GLN A 229 -3.13 8.91 10.16
N SER A 230 -3.32 7.60 10.17
CA SER A 230 -3.45 6.84 11.42
C SER A 230 -2.35 5.81 11.57
N PHE A 231 -1.90 5.60 12.81
CA PHE A 231 -0.84 4.64 13.12
C PHE A 231 -0.92 4.17 14.57
N PHE A 232 -0.07 3.21 14.93
CA PHE A 232 0.17 2.76 16.29
C PHE A 232 1.59 3.09 16.69
N GLU A 233 1.80 3.64 17.88
CA GLU A 233 3.10 4.09 18.36
C GLU A 233 3.51 3.38 19.66
N CYS A 234 4.79 3.04 19.78
CA CYS A 234 5.40 2.60 21.03
C CYS A 234 6.61 3.45 21.36
N GLU A 235 6.54 4.19 22.46
CA GLU A 235 7.67 4.98 22.98
C GLU A 235 8.77 4.09 23.54
N SER A 236 8.43 2.96 24.18
CA SER A 236 9.42 2.09 24.85
C SER A 236 10.31 1.29 23.90
N CYS A 237 9.86 1.05 22.66
CA CYS A 237 10.59 0.28 21.66
C CYS A 237 11.20 1.17 20.56
N ALA A 238 11.29 2.48 20.79
CA ALA A 238 11.75 3.43 19.80
C ALA A 238 13.19 3.12 19.33
N PRO A 239 13.50 3.35 18.03
CA PRO A 239 14.87 3.21 17.53
C PRO A 239 15.84 4.10 18.31
N SER A 240 17.00 3.57 18.68
CA SER A 240 18.05 4.35 19.33
C SER A 240 18.62 5.37 18.34
N SER A 241 18.24 6.64 18.41
CA SER A 241 18.92 7.65 17.60
C SER A 241 20.33 7.87 18.16
N SER A 242 21.32 7.96 17.28
CA SER A 242 22.73 8.19 17.62
C SER A 242 23.03 9.52 18.33
N SER A 243 22.00 10.32 18.61
CA SER A 243 22.04 11.64 19.20
C SER A 243 21.19 11.78 20.49
N ARG A 244 20.48 10.73 20.91
CA ARG A 244 19.60 10.78 22.10
C ARG A 244 20.42 10.62 23.39
N SER A 245 20.31 11.60 24.26
CA SER A 245 20.72 11.47 25.66
C SER A 245 19.67 10.67 26.44
N SER A 246 20.05 10.02 27.54
CA SER A 246 19.14 9.21 28.37
C SER A 246 18.03 10.02 29.09
N GLN A 247 17.91 11.33 28.82
CA GLN A 247 16.92 12.24 29.40
C GLN A 247 15.94 12.83 28.37
N ASP A 248 16.07 12.49 27.07
CA ASP A 248 15.21 13.05 26.03
C ASP A 248 13.82 12.37 26.05
N VAL A 249 12.77 13.18 26.25
CA VAL A 249 11.38 12.73 26.14
C VAL A 249 11.07 12.44 24.67
N ILE A 250 10.56 11.25 24.37
CA ILE A 250 10.13 10.89 23.01
C ILE A 250 8.88 11.72 22.69
N THR A 251 8.97 12.52 21.65
CA THR A 251 7.83 13.27 21.10
C THR A 251 6.93 12.35 20.28
N LEU A 252 5.63 12.63 20.29
CA LEU A 252 4.63 11.87 19.54
C LEU A 252 4.98 11.87 18.05
N GLY A 253 5.14 10.68 17.46
CA GLY A 253 5.62 10.49 16.09
C GLY A 253 7.11 10.14 15.97
N ASP A 254 7.88 10.11 17.07
CA ASP A 254 9.31 9.73 17.08
C ASP A 254 9.58 8.37 17.74
N GLY A 255 8.51 7.67 18.16
CA GLY A 255 8.55 6.31 18.68
C GLY A 255 8.69 5.25 17.58
N LEU A 256 8.46 3.99 17.95
CA LEU A 256 8.31 2.90 16.98
C LEU A 256 6.88 2.91 16.42
N ILE A 257 6.74 3.09 15.12
CA ILE A 257 5.49 3.31 14.41
C ILE A 257 5.11 2.08 13.59
N LEU A 258 3.88 1.60 13.74
CA LEU A 258 3.28 0.61 12.84
C LEU A 258 2.04 1.15 12.15
N CYS A 259 1.91 0.87 10.85
CA CYS A 259 0.67 1.18 10.14
C CYS A 259 -0.50 0.30 10.64
N PRO A 260 -1.75 0.75 10.49
CA PRO A 260 -2.93 0.02 10.95
C PRO A 260 -3.05 -1.39 10.35
N LEU A 261 -2.68 -1.55 9.08
CA LEU A 261 -2.74 -2.85 8.41
C LEU A 261 -1.72 -3.84 8.97
N CYS A 262 -0.52 -3.38 9.35
CA CYS A 262 0.42 -4.24 10.07
C CYS A 262 -0.15 -4.65 11.43
N TYR A 263 -0.66 -3.69 12.19
CA TYR A 263 -1.17 -3.93 13.54
C TYR A 263 -2.33 -4.93 13.56
N VAL A 264 -3.31 -4.77 12.66
CA VAL A 264 -4.50 -5.64 12.58
C VAL A 264 -4.22 -7.04 12.03
N GLU A 265 -3.06 -7.25 11.39
CA GLU A 265 -2.57 -8.59 11.02
C GLU A 265 -1.73 -9.24 12.14
N GLY A 266 -1.69 -8.62 13.31
CA GLY A 266 -1.04 -9.15 14.50
C GLY A 266 0.39 -8.66 14.71
N ARG A 267 0.97 -7.93 13.76
CA ARG A 267 2.31 -7.34 13.92
C ARG A 267 2.28 -6.32 15.07
N THR A 268 3.36 -6.21 15.83
CA THR A 268 3.44 -5.31 17.00
C THR A 268 4.90 -5.01 17.36
N CYS A 269 5.13 -4.09 18.31
CA CYS A 269 6.44 -3.85 18.89
C CYS A 269 6.88 -5.02 19.81
N ARG A 270 8.15 -5.03 20.26
CA ARG A 270 8.62 -6.09 21.18
C ARG A 270 7.87 -6.16 22.50
N CYS A 271 7.49 -5.04 23.10
CA CYS A 271 6.75 -5.06 24.36
C CYS A 271 5.25 -5.37 24.18
N GLY A 272 4.72 -5.28 22.96
CA GLY A 272 3.30 -5.50 22.66
C GLY A 272 2.36 -4.33 22.99
N ASN A 273 2.90 -3.26 23.59
CA ASN A 273 2.13 -2.09 24.02
C ASN A 273 2.33 -0.97 23.00
N MET A 274 1.28 -0.70 22.21
CA MET A 274 1.26 0.39 21.25
C MET A 274 -0.05 1.16 21.36
N GLU A 275 0.00 2.48 21.29
CA GLU A 275 -1.18 3.34 21.37
C GLU A 275 -1.61 3.81 19.98
N PRO A 276 -2.93 3.90 19.70
CA PRO A 276 -3.43 4.46 18.45
C PRO A 276 -3.26 5.98 18.43
N VAL A 277 -2.66 6.48 17.35
CA VAL A 277 -2.34 7.89 17.15
C VAL A 277 -2.83 8.34 15.78
N GLN A 278 -3.17 9.62 15.66
CA GLN A 278 -3.45 10.25 14.39
C GLN A 278 -2.49 11.41 14.09
N CYS A 279 -2.24 11.65 12.82
CA CYS A 279 -1.37 12.70 12.35
C CYS A 279 -1.95 14.09 12.62
N ARG A 280 -3.26 14.22 12.38
CA ARG A 280 -4.07 15.45 12.50
C ARG A 280 -5.49 15.11 12.89
N PRO A 281 -6.30 16.07 13.38
CA PRO A 281 -7.72 15.85 13.64
C PRO A 281 -8.43 15.34 12.38
N PHE A 282 -9.07 14.17 12.47
CA PHE A 282 -9.70 13.53 11.32
C PHE A 282 -10.79 14.40 10.66
N ASN A 283 -11.40 15.31 11.41
CA ASN A 283 -12.43 16.22 10.91
C ASN A 283 -11.90 17.15 9.79
N ASP A 284 -10.60 17.46 9.78
CA ASP A 284 -9.99 18.27 8.71
C ASP A 284 -10.10 17.55 7.35
N LEU A 285 -9.99 16.22 7.36
CA LEU A 285 -10.13 15.39 6.16
C LEU A 285 -11.58 15.27 5.72
N LEU A 286 -12.51 15.13 6.66
CA LEU A 286 -13.94 15.11 6.38
C LEU A 286 -14.40 16.43 5.74
N GLN A 287 -13.93 17.57 6.27
CA GLN A 287 -14.23 18.89 5.71
C GLN A 287 -13.67 19.08 4.31
N ALA A 288 -12.44 18.61 4.04
CA ALA A 288 -11.87 18.67 2.69
C ALA A 288 -12.71 17.87 1.68
N ARG A 289 -13.17 16.68 2.07
CA ARG A 289 -14.06 15.84 1.26
C ARG A 289 -15.42 16.49 1.05
N ASP A 290 -16.01 17.07 2.09
CA ASP A 290 -17.32 17.73 1.99
C ASP A 290 -17.26 19.01 1.13
N LYS A 291 -16.14 19.75 1.17
CA LYS A 291 -15.90 20.86 0.25
C LYS A 291 -15.83 20.38 -1.20
N ALA A 292 -15.10 19.30 -1.48
CA ALA A 292 -15.03 18.72 -2.82
C ALA A 292 -16.41 18.28 -3.32
N MET A 293 -17.20 17.61 -2.47
CA MET A 293 -18.57 17.23 -2.80
C MET A 293 -19.45 18.43 -3.16
N GLN A 294 -19.35 19.54 -2.42
CA GLN A 294 -20.14 20.74 -2.72
C GLN A 294 -19.80 21.28 -4.11
N VAL A 295 -18.52 21.34 -4.46
CA VAL A 295 -18.06 21.80 -5.78
C VAL A 295 -18.56 20.89 -6.90
N ILE A 296 -18.51 19.57 -6.70
CA ILE A 296 -19.07 18.61 -7.67
C ILE A 296 -20.58 18.82 -7.78
N ARG A 297 -21.29 18.95 -6.65
CA ARG A 297 -22.75 19.12 -6.61
C ARG A 297 -23.22 20.36 -7.37
N ASP A 298 -22.49 21.45 -7.26
CA ASP A 298 -22.79 22.71 -7.95
C ASP A 298 -22.60 22.61 -9.47
N ALA A 299 -21.80 21.64 -9.96
CA ALA A 299 -21.58 21.38 -11.37
C ALA A 299 -22.42 20.22 -11.93
N ASP A 300 -22.61 19.18 -11.13
CA ASP A 300 -23.30 17.94 -11.46
C ASP A 300 -23.94 17.35 -10.20
N ASN A 301 -25.17 17.79 -9.92
CA ASN A 301 -25.94 17.31 -8.78
C ASN A 301 -26.27 15.80 -8.88
N SER A 302 -26.29 15.22 -10.09
CA SER A 302 -26.63 13.81 -10.27
C SER A 302 -25.57 12.89 -9.66
N PHE A 303 -24.30 13.26 -9.76
CA PHE A 303 -23.19 12.51 -9.19
C PHE A 303 -23.28 12.43 -7.66
N THR A 304 -23.66 13.52 -6.99
CA THR A 304 -23.64 13.59 -5.51
C THR A 304 -24.94 13.19 -4.82
N LYS A 305 -25.94 12.72 -5.58
CA LYS A 305 -27.30 12.50 -5.07
C LYS A 305 -27.36 11.55 -3.88
N ASP A 306 -26.56 10.49 -3.90
CA ASP A 306 -26.52 9.47 -2.85
C ASP A 306 -25.37 9.70 -1.84
N HIS A 307 -24.57 10.76 -2.04
CA HIS A 307 -23.47 11.11 -1.14
C HIS A 307 -23.93 12.06 -0.03
N VAL A 308 -23.56 11.71 1.19
CA VAL A 308 -23.85 12.51 2.40
C VAL A 308 -22.62 13.30 2.84
N ARG A 309 -22.84 14.36 3.64
CA ARG A 309 -21.78 15.06 4.36
C ARG A 309 -21.16 14.14 5.41
N LEU A 310 -19.90 13.78 5.21
CA LEU A 310 -19.23 12.85 6.11
C LEU A 310 -18.82 13.52 7.43
N SER A 311 -18.65 14.84 7.46
CA SER A 311 -18.48 15.58 8.73
C SER A 311 -19.69 15.44 9.65
N GLU A 312 -20.90 15.30 9.11
CA GLU A 312 -22.15 15.13 9.86
C GLU A 312 -22.48 13.64 10.11
N HIS A 313 -22.07 12.74 9.20
CA HIS A 313 -22.36 11.31 9.24
C HIS A 313 -21.13 10.41 9.03
N PRO A 314 -20.07 10.53 9.87
CA PRO A 314 -18.80 9.86 9.64
C PRO A 314 -18.86 8.33 9.70
N SER A 315 -19.84 7.77 10.44
CA SER A 315 -20.04 6.32 10.55
C SER A 315 -20.37 5.63 9.21
N ARG A 316 -20.77 6.39 8.18
CA ARG A 316 -20.99 5.87 6.82
C ARG A 316 -19.71 5.32 6.18
N LEU A 317 -18.53 5.75 6.63
CA LEU A 317 -17.23 5.22 6.20
C LEU A 317 -17.04 3.74 6.59
N LEU A 318 -17.78 3.24 7.59
CA LEU A 318 -17.74 1.83 8.01
C LEU A 318 -18.80 0.96 7.33
N SER A 319 -19.37 1.42 6.21
CA SER A 319 -20.26 0.62 5.40
C SER A 319 -19.55 -0.62 4.84
N ASN A 320 -20.30 -1.67 4.47
CA ASN A 320 -19.75 -2.96 4.04
C ASN A 320 -18.92 -2.90 2.73
N GLN A 321 -18.77 -1.72 2.10
CA GLN A 321 -18.01 -1.54 0.86
C GLN A 321 -16.52 -1.31 1.10
N HIS A 322 -16.12 -0.93 2.32
CA HIS A 322 -14.73 -0.64 2.67
C HIS A 322 -14.20 -1.64 3.70
N ALA A 323 -12.88 -1.78 3.77
CA ALA A 323 -12.25 -2.70 4.71
C ALA A 323 -12.35 -2.21 6.18
N GLY A 324 -12.34 -0.89 6.43
CA GLY A 324 -12.37 -0.34 7.80
C GLY A 324 -11.11 -0.69 8.61
N VAL A 325 -9.94 -0.57 7.99
CA VAL A 325 -8.66 -1.08 8.51
C VAL A 325 -8.33 -0.52 9.89
N PHE A 326 -8.32 0.81 10.05
CA PHE A 326 -7.93 1.43 11.30
C PHE A 326 -8.94 1.17 12.43
N GLU A 327 -10.24 1.20 12.13
CA GLU A 327 -11.27 0.80 13.11
C GLU A 327 -11.09 -0.65 13.59
N ALA A 328 -10.83 -1.60 12.69
CA ALA A 328 -10.55 -2.98 13.08
C ALA A 328 -9.26 -3.10 13.91
N ALA A 329 -8.23 -2.32 13.57
CA ALA A 329 -6.99 -2.26 14.35
C ALA A 329 -7.22 -1.70 15.76
N CYS A 330 -8.05 -0.66 15.90
CA CYS A 330 -8.42 -0.09 17.20
C CYS A 330 -9.22 -1.08 18.06
N LYS A 331 -10.13 -1.84 17.44
CA LYS A 331 -10.85 -2.93 18.12
C LYS A 331 -9.90 -4.03 18.60
N LEU A 332 -8.94 -4.44 17.76
CA LEU A 332 -7.90 -5.38 18.17
C LEU A 332 -7.06 -4.83 19.34
N HIS A 333 -6.73 -3.53 19.31
CA HIS A 333 -6.04 -2.87 20.41
C HIS A 333 -6.84 -2.97 21.71
N GLN A 334 -8.14 -2.63 21.71
CA GLN A 334 -9.01 -2.81 22.88
C GLN A 334 -9.05 -4.26 23.38
N GLN A 335 -9.09 -5.23 22.47
CA GLN A 335 -9.07 -6.66 22.82
C GLN A 335 -7.76 -7.07 23.50
N ARG A 336 -6.61 -6.54 23.04
CA ARG A 336 -5.29 -6.77 23.64
C ARG A 336 -5.16 -6.20 25.06
N GLN A 337 -5.86 -5.11 25.36
CA GLN A 337 -5.90 -4.56 26.72
C GLN A 337 -6.68 -5.45 27.71
N SER A 338 -7.51 -6.37 27.22
CA SER A 338 -8.20 -7.35 28.06
C SER A 338 -7.30 -8.57 28.33
N CYS A 339 -6.78 -8.70 29.55
CA CYS A 339 -5.96 -9.84 29.97
C CYS A 339 -6.81 -11.10 30.12
N ARG A 340 -7.10 -11.79 29.02
CA ARG A 340 -7.71 -13.11 29.01
C ARG A 340 -6.84 -14.04 28.18
N VAL A 341 -6.55 -15.23 28.69
CA VAL A 341 -5.88 -16.30 27.94
C VAL A 341 -6.93 -17.36 27.68
N THR A 342 -7.02 -17.86 26.45
CA THR A 342 -7.86 -19.02 26.15
C THR A 342 -7.04 -20.22 25.80
N SER A 343 -7.26 -21.29 26.54
CA SER A 343 -6.79 -22.63 26.25
C SER A 343 -7.94 -23.46 25.66
N GLY A 344 -7.69 -24.11 24.52
CA GLY A 344 -8.68 -24.97 23.89
C GLY A 344 -8.47 -25.10 22.39
N GLY A 345 -7.57 -25.99 21.97
CA GLY A 345 -7.34 -26.27 20.55
C GLY A 345 -6.02 -26.99 20.26
N ALA A 346 -5.70 -27.08 18.96
CA ALA A 346 -4.50 -27.74 18.42
C ALA A 346 -3.18 -27.05 18.81
N HIS A 347 -3.22 -25.77 19.20
CA HIS A 347 -2.08 -25.03 19.77
C HIS A 347 -2.56 -23.85 20.63
N LEU A 348 -1.64 -23.25 21.41
CA LEU A 348 -1.91 -22.13 22.31
C LEU A 348 -1.72 -20.79 21.59
N VAL A 349 -2.69 -19.90 21.75
CA VAL A 349 -2.63 -18.52 21.26
C VAL A 349 -3.19 -17.55 22.30
N GLU A 350 -2.75 -16.30 22.23
CA GLU A 350 -3.38 -15.19 22.96
C GLU A 350 -4.87 -15.08 22.57
N TRP A 351 -5.72 -14.68 23.52
CA TRP A 351 -7.15 -14.51 23.26
C TRP A 351 -7.42 -13.53 22.12
N SER A 352 -6.68 -12.42 22.08
CA SER A 352 -6.79 -11.41 21.01
C SER A 352 -6.31 -11.92 19.64
N ALA A 353 -5.82 -13.16 19.54
CA ALA A 353 -5.40 -13.79 18.29
C ALA A 353 -6.40 -14.86 17.80
N ALA A 354 -7.55 -15.02 18.48
CA ALA A 354 -8.57 -15.99 18.12
C ALA A 354 -10.00 -15.46 18.27
N VAL A 355 -10.89 -16.00 17.43
CA VAL A 355 -12.31 -15.65 17.44
C VAL A 355 -13.13 -16.85 17.90
N PRO A 356 -13.89 -16.73 19.01
CA PRO A 356 -14.75 -17.81 19.48
C PRO A 356 -15.99 -17.97 18.59
N CYS A 357 -16.43 -19.20 18.36
CA CYS A 357 -17.72 -19.48 17.74
C CYS A 357 -18.58 -20.36 18.66
N LYS A 358 -19.69 -19.80 19.15
CA LYS A 358 -20.66 -20.50 20.01
C LYS A 358 -21.21 -21.76 19.36
N SER A 359 -21.63 -21.68 18.09
CA SER A 359 -22.20 -22.81 17.35
C SER A 359 -21.21 -23.92 17.04
N CYS A 360 -19.91 -23.61 16.92
CA CYS A 360 -18.87 -24.62 16.71
C CYS A 360 -18.32 -25.17 18.04
N HIS A 361 -18.67 -24.57 19.19
CA HIS A 361 -18.08 -24.86 20.49
C HIS A 361 -16.53 -24.79 20.49
N SER A 362 -15.96 -23.92 19.66
CA SER A 362 -14.50 -23.80 19.47
C SER A 362 -14.10 -22.37 19.09
N SER A 363 -12.87 -22.00 19.42
CA SER A 363 -12.22 -20.79 18.90
C SER A 363 -11.29 -21.13 17.73
N ARG A 364 -11.14 -20.20 16.78
CA ARG A 364 -10.16 -20.33 15.69
C ARG A 364 -9.24 -19.12 15.66
N CYS A 365 -7.93 -19.35 15.59
CA CYS A 365 -6.97 -18.27 15.42
C CYS A 365 -7.04 -17.66 14.02
N TYR A 366 -6.59 -16.41 13.87
CA TYR A 366 -6.64 -15.72 12.58
C TYR A 366 -5.87 -16.45 11.47
N THR A 367 -4.73 -17.07 11.76
CA THR A 367 -3.99 -17.91 10.80
C THR A 367 -4.88 -19.04 10.25
N HIS A 368 -5.58 -19.76 11.13
CA HIS A 368 -6.45 -20.86 10.71
C HIS A 368 -7.73 -20.39 10.02
N LEU A 369 -8.27 -19.22 10.41
CA LEU A 369 -9.39 -18.59 9.71
C LEU A 369 -9.01 -18.21 8.28
N LEU A 370 -7.81 -17.66 8.07
CA LEU A 370 -7.33 -17.35 6.74
C LEU A 370 -7.10 -18.63 5.91
N GLN A 371 -6.41 -19.62 6.48
CA GLN A 371 -6.07 -20.86 5.76
C GLN A 371 -7.31 -21.69 5.41
N SER A 372 -8.19 -21.90 6.40
CA SER A 372 -9.33 -22.84 6.27
C SER A 372 -10.58 -22.18 5.72
N ASN A 373 -10.79 -20.90 6.04
CA ASN A 373 -12.04 -20.19 5.75
C ASN A 373 -11.84 -18.99 4.80
N SER A 374 -10.60 -18.66 4.44
CA SER A 374 -10.24 -17.46 3.67
C SER A 374 -10.79 -16.16 4.28
N VAL A 375 -10.88 -16.10 5.61
CA VAL A 375 -11.36 -14.91 6.34
C VAL A 375 -10.16 -14.13 6.85
N HIS A 376 -10.05 -12.86 6.47
CA HIS A 376 -9.01 -11.95 6.96
C HIS A 376 -9.32 -11.49 8.41
N SER A 377 -8.30 -11.04 9.15
CA SER A 377 -8.48 -10.64 10.56
C SER A 377 -9.45 -9.48 10.72
N ILE A 378 -9.36 -8.48 9.83
CA ILE A 378 -10.28 -7.35 9.76
C ILE A 378 -11.74 -7.82 9.65
N GLU A 379 -12.03 -8.71 8.70
CA GLU A 379 -13.38 -9.24 8.46
C GLU A 379 -13.88 -10.03 9.70
N ALA A 380 -13.01 -10.86 10.27
CA ALA A 380 -13.32 -11.63 11.46
C ALA A 380 -13.60 -10.75 12.69
N ILE A 381 -12.84 -9.67 12.90
CA ILE A 381 -13.05 -8.71 14.00
C ILE A 381 -14.43 -8.06 13.87
N PHE A 382 -14.78 -7.52 12.70
CA PHE A 382 -16.07 -6.85 12.53
C PHE A 382 -17.28 -7.78 12.65
N ILE A 383 -17.21 -8.96 12.05
CA ILE A 383 -18.38 -9.85 11.98
C ILE A 383 -18.62 -10.54 13.33
N SER A 384 -17.56 -10.86 14.07
CA SER A 384 -17.70 -11.50 15.38
C SER A 384 -18.31 -10.57 16.43
N GLU A 385 -18.03 -9.26 16.36
CA GLU A 385 -18.63 -8.27 17.25
C GLU A 385 -20.09 -7.94 16.89
N ARG A 386 -20.43 -7.84 15.60
CA ARG A 386 -21.78 -7.44 15.15
C ARG A 386 -22.88 -8.44 15.49
N HIS A 387 -22.53 -9.71 15.75
CA HIS A 387 -23.51 -10.78 15.96
C HIS A 387 -23.45 -11.33 17.38
N GLU A 388 -24.03 -10.57 18.32
CA GLU A 388 -24.34 -11.05 19.66
C GLU A 388 -25.23 -12.30 19.56
N GLY A 389 -24.65 -13.47 19.82
CA GLY A 389 -25.31 -14.78 19.65
C GLY A 389 -24.59 -15.74 18.72
N GLY A 390 -23.60 -15.28 17.94
CA GLY A 390 -22.66 -16.13 17.20
C GLY A 390 -23.21 -16.77 15.92
N ALA A 391 -24.51 -16.69 15.63
CA ALA A 391 -25.11 -17.30 14.44
C ALA A 391 -24.62 -16.67 13.12
N GLY A 392 -24.46 -15.33 13.08
CA GLY A 392 -23.94 -14.62 11.91
C GLY A 392 -22.47 -14.93 11.66
N TRP A 393 -21.64 -14.92 12.71
CA TRP A 393 -20.24 -15.35 12.63
C TRP A 393 -20.11 -16.81 12.19
N HIS A 394 -20.93 -17.72 12.74
CA HIS A 394 -20.93 -19.13 12.37
C HIS A 394 -21.21 -19.34 10.87
N ARG A 395 -22.28 -18.72 10.36
CA ARG A 395 -22.64 -18.79 8.94
C ARG A 395 -21.50 -18.23 8.09
N HIS A 396 -21.01 -17.04 8.44
CA HIS A 396 -20.03 -16.34 7.65
C HIS A 396 -18.75 -17.16 7.45
N HIS A 397 -18.09 -17.61 8.52
CA HIS A 397 -16.82 -18.33 8.35
C HIS A 397 -17.02 -19.71 7.70
N ARG A 398 -18.20 -20.34 7.81
CA ARG A 398 -18.49 -21.58 7.08
C ARG A 398 -18.65 -21.36 5.58
N ASP A 399 -19.32 -20.29 5.18
CA ASP A 399 -19.70 -20.05 3.79
C ASP A 399 -18.65 -19.24 3.01
N ASN A 400 -17.77 -18.51 3.70
CA ASN A 400 -16.82 -17.58 3.08
C ASN A 400 -15.87 -18.25 2.09
N THR A 401 -15.51 -19.52 2.29
CA THR A 401 -14.67 -20.27 1.33
C THR A 401 -15.29 -20.33 -0.07
N HIS A 402 -16.61 -20.44 -0.18
CA HIS A 402 -17.30 -20.44 -1.46
C HIS A 402 -17.28 -19.05 -2.12
N LYS A 403 -17.52 -17.99 -1.33
CA LYS A 403 -17.41 -16.59 -1.78
C LYS A 403 -16.00 -16.31 -2.29
N PHE A 404 -14.99 -16.70 -1.52
CA PHE A 404 -13.58 -16.51 -1.84
C PHE A 404 -13.16 -17.22 -3.13
N ARG A 405 -13.53 -18.50 -3.34
CA ARG A 405 -13.22 -19.23 -4.60
C ARG A 405 -13.82 -18.57 -5.84
N SER A 406 -14.98 -17.91 -5.69
CA SER A 406 -15.59 -17.17 -6.79
C SER A 406 -14.83 -15.87 -7.08
N TYR A 407 -14.34 -15.21 -6.04
CA TYR A 407 -13.51 -14.01 -6.15
C TYR A 407 -12.11 -14.28 -6.69
N GLU A 408 -11.45 -15.36 -6.26
CA GLU A 408 -10.11 -15.75 -6.73
C GLU A 408 -10.04 -15.93 -8.25
N ARG A 409 -11.13 -16.38 -8.88
CA ARG A 409 -11.23 -16.46 -10.34
C ARG A 409 -11.34 -15.10 -11.03
N ARG A 410 -11.83 -14.07 -10.33
CA ARG A 410 -12.04 -12.72 -10.85
C ARG A 410 -10.90 -11.76 -10.53
N ILE A 411 -10.11 -12.02 -9.48
CA ILE A 411 -9.09 -11.08 -9.00
C ILE A 411 -8.04 -10.74 -10.06
N VAL A 412 -7.68 -11.72 -10.90
CA VAL A 412 -6.75 -11.52 -12.02
C VAL A 412 -7.34 -10.55 -13.04
N GLU A 413 -8.64 -10.65 -13.30
CA GLU A 413 -9.35 -9.74 -14.19
C GLU A 413 -9.48 -8.34 -13.57
N ASP A 414 -9.79 -8.29 -12.26
CA ASP A 414 -9.90 -7.02 -11.55
C ASP A 414 -8.54 -6.28 -11.58
N GLU A 415 -7.43 -6.99 -11.33
CA GLU A 415 -6.08 -6.45 -11.45
C GLU A 415 -5.72 -6.06 -12.89
N LYS A 416 -6.13 -6.83 -13.91
CA LYS A 416 -5.89 -6.52 -15.31
C LYS A 416 -6.56 -5.23 -15.75
N CYS A 417 -7.79 -5.03 -15.32
CA CYS A 417 -8.60 -3.87 -15.66
C CYS A 417 -8.39 -2.67 -14.72
N GLY A 418 -7.65 -2.84 -13.62
CA GLY A 418 -7.44 -1.79 -12.61
C GLY A 418 -8.73 -1.37 -11.90
N VAL A 419 -9.70 -2.28 -11.79
CA VAL A 419 -11.00 -2.02 -11.17
C VAL A 419 -10.97 -2.30 -9.68
N ARG A 420 -11.74 -1.52 -8.92
CA ARG A 420 -11.80 -1.63 -7.46
C ARG A 420 -12.24 -3.04 -7.03
N PRO A 421 -11.40 -3.79 -6.28
CA PRO A 421 -11.77 -5.12 -5.82
C PRO A 421 -12.70 -5.08 -4.59
N ASP A 422 -13.27 -6.24 -4.22
CA ASP A 422 -13.77 -6.45 -2.84
C ASP A 422 -12.54 -6.44 -1.92
N MET A 423 -12.35 -5.35 -1.17
CA MET A 423 -11.14 -5.10 -0.39
C MET A 423 -10.88 -6.17 0.68
N LEU A 424 -11.93 -6.73 1.32
CA LEU A 424 -11.75 -7.76 2.35
C LEU A 424 -11.29 -9.07 1.73
N LEU A 425 -11.88 -9.48 0.60
CA LEU A 425 -11.44 -10.67 -0.13
C LEU A 425 -10.05 -10.48 -0.74
N ARG A 426 -9.72 -9.25 -1.18
CA ARG A 426 -8.39 -8.88 -1.68
C ARG A 426 -7.33 -9.10 -0.61
N LEU A 427 -7.56 -8.57 0.60
CA LEU A 427 -6.65 -8.74 1.74
C LEU A 427 -6.46 -10.21 2.11
N ALA A 428 -7.56 -10.99 2.14
CA ALA A 428 -7.47 -12.44 2.37
C ALA A 428 -6.66 -13.16 1.27
N TYR A 429 -6.82 -12.78 0.00
CA TYR A 429 -6.06 -13.35 -1.10
C TYR A 429 -4.57 -13.04 -0.97
N LEU A 430 -4.24 -11.77 -0.70
CA LEU A 430 -2.86 -11.32 -0.59
C LEU A 430 -2.15 -11.95 0.61
N ALA A 431 -2.80 -12.04 1.76
CA ALA A 431 -2.24 -12.69 2.94
C ALA A 431 -1.99 -14.20 2.73
N LYS A 432 -2.74 -14.84 1.81
CA LYS A 432 -2.50 -16.25 1.43
C LYS A 432 -1.40 -16.42 0.39
N LYS A 433 -1.31 -15.49 -0.57
CA LYS A 433 -0.39 -15.57 -1.70
C LYS A 433 1.02 -15.06 -1.36
N TYR A 434 1.10 -13.99 -0.58
CA TYR A 434 2.36 -13.30 -0.25
C TYR A 434 2.68 -13.54 1.22
N ASP A 435 3.46 -14.58 1.50
CA ASP A 435 3.88 -14.98 2.84
C ASP A 435 5.37 -14.71 3.13
N ILE A 436 6.09 -14.14 2.15
CA ILE A 436 7.46 -13.63 2.26
C ILE A 436 7.42 -12.11 2.49
N CYS A 437 7.98 -11.63 3.60
CA CYS A 437 8.17 -10.20 3.88
C CYS A 437 9.63 -9.89 4.17
N ARG A 438 10.11 -8.76 3.61
CA ARG A 438 11.42 -8.17 3.92
C ARG A 438 11.29 -7.07 4.98
N VAL A 439 11.16 -7.47 6.24
CA VAL A 439 10.85 -6.56 7.37
C VAL A 439 11.93 -5.47 7.51
N VAL A 440 11.49 -4.23 7.75
CA VAL A 440 12.37 -3.06 7.94
C VAL A 440 13.14 -3.15 9.26
N ASN A 441 12.45 -3.09 10.40
CA ASN A 441 13.05 -3.15 11.74
C ASN A 441 12.69 -4.46 12.45
N ALA A 442 13.20 -5.59 11.95
CA ALA A 442 12.96 -6.91 12.52
C ALA A 442 13.41 -7.02 13.98
N GLU A 443 14.42 -6.24 14.37
CA GLU A 443 14.93 -6.21 15.75
C GLU A 443 14.07 -5.45 16.74
N LEU A 444 13.06 -4.69 16.30
CA LEU A 444 12.19 -3.91 17.19
C LEU A 444 10.72 -4.35 17.12
N THR A 445 10.41 -5.24 16.17
CA THR A 445 9.04 -5.65 15.85
C THR A 445 8.84 -7.16 16.00
N LYS A 446 7.58 -7.57 16.12
CA LYS A 446 7.12 -8.96 16.11
C LYS A 446 6.30 -9.21 14.85
N TYR A 447 6.48 -10.39 14.28
CA TYR A 447 5.77 -10.85 13.09
C TYR A 447 4.28 -11.08 13.37
N GLY A 448 3.47 -10.90 12.34
CA GLY A 448 2.02 -11.11 12.38
C GLY A 448 1.62 -12.55 12.13
N TRP A 449 0.31 -12.79 12.11
CA TRP A 449 -0.27 -14.14 11.96
C TRP A 449 -0.10 -14.76 10.57
N TYR A 450 0.23 -13.94 9.57
CA TYR A 450 0.32 -14.34 8.16
C TYR A 450 1.75 -14.33 7.63
N ASP A 451 2.73 -13.95 8.44
CA ASP A 451 4.13 -13.85 8.03
C ASP A 451 4.82 -15.19 8.29
N ARG A 452 4.98 -16.03 7.24
CA ARG A 452 5.58 -17.36 7.36
C ARG A 452 7.08 -17.36 7.14
N TYR A 453 7.54 -16.56 6.18
CA TYR A 453 8.93 -16.46 5.79
C TYR A 453 9.34 -14.99 5.91
N VAL A 454 10.32 -14.72 6.77
CA VAL A 454 10.85 -13.36 6.93
C VAL A 454 12.28 -13.33 6.46
N GLN A 455 12.53 -12.50 5.45
CA GLN A 455 13.88 -12.20 4.99
C GLN A 455 14.41 -11.00 5.77
N LEU A 456 15.49 -11.22 6.52
CA LEU A 456 16.18 -10.15 7.24
C LEU A 456 16.97 -9.29 6.25
N ILE A 457 16.85 -7.97 6.35
CA ILE A 457 17.68 -7.03 5.61
C ILE A 457 19.14 -7.23 6.08
N GLY A 458 20.01 -7.75 5.21
CA GLY A 458 21.44 -7.88 5.48
C GLY A 458 22.01 -9.30 5.52
N VAL A 459 21.20 -10.35 5.33
CA VAL A 459 21.74 -11.69 5.01
C VAL A 459 21.89 -11.78 3.50
N PRO A 460 23.13 -11.80 2.95
CA PRO A 460 23.31 -11.96 1.53
C PRO A 460 22.82 -13.36 1.12
N VAL A 461 21.81 -13.42 0.26
CA VAL A 461 21.63 -14.60 -0.59
C VAL A 461 22.90 -14.68 -1.43
N SER A 462 23.63 -15.78 -1.34
CA SER A 462 24.87 -15.98 -2.07
C SER A 462 24.62 -15.95 -3.58
N ALA A 463 24.70 -14.78 -4.22
CA ALA A 463 25.16 -14.59 -5.61
C ALA A 463 25.19 -13.10 -6.01
N ARG A 464 26.42 -12.62 -6.23
CA ARG A 464 26.87 -11.47 -7.03
C ARG A 464 26.45 -10.06 -6.57
N ILE A 465 27.49 -9.24 -6.45
CA ILE A 465 27.50 -7.85 -6.00
C ILE A 465 26.63 -7.00 -6.95
N TYR A 466 25.50 -6.50 -6.46
CA TYR A 466 24.76 -5.40 -7.07
C TYR A 466 25.09 -4.13 -6.30
N PHE A 467 25.79 -3.18 -6.94
CA PHE A 467 25.89 -1.80 -6.45
C PHE A 467 24.97 -0.91 -7.28
N PRO A 468 23.73 -0.64 -6.85
CA PRO A 468 23.08 0.59 -7.24
C PRO A 468 23.73 1.73 -6.43
N ILE A 469 24.63 2.50 -7.06
CA ILE A 469 25.12 3.74 -6.46
C ILE A 469 24.00 4.78 -6.62
N PHE A 470 23.19 4.96 -5.59
CA PHE A 470 22.20 6.04 -5.53
C PHE A 470 22.91 7.34 -5.14
N PHE A 471 23.03 8.28 -6.09
CA PHE A 471 23.30 9.68 -5.75
C PHE A 471 21.96 10.42 -5.65
N SER A 472 21.55 10.76 -4.42
CA SER A 472 20.52 11.78 -4.21
C SER A 472 21.17 13.14 -4.41
N LEU A 473 20.89 13.79 -5.54
CA LEU A 473 21.24 15.19 -5.73
C LEU A 473 20.16 16.04 -5.10
N SER A 474 20.42 16.57 -3.90
CA SER A 474 19.61 17.66 -3.35
C SER A 474 19.69 18.85 -4.30
N PRO A 475 18.56 19.52 -4.61
CA PRO A 475 18.59 20.73 -5.41
C PRO A 475 19.32 21.84 -4.63
N MET A 476 20.33 22.44 -5.25
CA MET A 476 20.91 23.73 -4.81
C MET A 476 19.89 24.86 -4.96
#